data_AF-A0A7S3AUC5-F1
#
_entry.id   AF-A0A7S3AUC5-F1
#
_cell.length_a   1.000
_cell.length_b   1.000
_cell.length_c   1.000
_cell.angle_alpha   90.00
_cell.angle_beta   90.00
_cell.angle_gamma   90.00
#
_symmetry.space_group_name_H-M   'P 1'
#
loop_
_entity.id
_entity.type
_entity.pdbx_description
1 polymer ?
#
loop_
_entity_poly.entity_id
_entity_poly.type
_entity_poly.pdbx_seq_one_letter_code
_entity_poly.pdbx_strand_id
1 'polypeptide(L)'
;AGFYNESLAPARDSALMQLGLAPASYVDVDCDLYSSSIDALDFMFRNQLIVPGTIVGYDDWWILPCGRGGEELSPLEVGEGRAHAEMTRRYDVEFLCVAGPCKRITPKQWSREDEKPVYYPARSSRSPNMLQACKSVHQYFGPLFVVRSIGRGRANHGFAMSTADIQHFKSTNHACKQVRKDGKLGLSRRQVARAHAAYNQTLGGSRRQ
;
A
#
# COMPACT_ATOMS: atom_id res chain seq x y z
N ALA A 1 22.01 14.04 -4.21
CA ALA A 1 20.66 13.71 -3.73
C ALA A 1 19.68 14.60 -4.48
N GLY A 2 18.55 14.06 -4.93
CA GLY A 2 17.50 14.80 -5.64
C GLY A 2 16.14 14.36 -5.13
N PHE A 3 15.13 15.20 -5.29
CA PHE A 3 13.76 14.90 -4.87
C PHE A 3 12.96 14.27 -6.04
N TYR A 4 11.94 13.47 -5.72
CA TYR A 4 11.12 12.81 -6.74
C TYR A 4 10.28 13.79 -7.54
N ASN A 5 9.70 14.81 -6.91
CA ASN A 5 9.02 15.90 -7.62
C ASN A 5 9.92 16.59 -8.67
N GLU A 6 11.23 16.63 -8.49
CA GLU A 6 12.19 17.18 -9.47
C GLU A 6 12.58 16.16 -10.54
N SER A 7 12.82 14.91 -10.12
CA SER A 7 13.34 13.86 -10.99
C SER A 7 12.25 13.25 -11.88
N LEU A 8 11.01 13.20 -11.38
CA LEU A 8 9.82 12.63 -12.02
C LEU A 8 8.85 13.71 -12.52
N ALA A 9 9.32 14.95 -12.68
CA ALA A 9 8.49 16.06 -13.16
C ALA A 9 7.90 15.77 -14.56
N PRO A 10 6.67 16.22 -14.88
CA PRO A 10 6.03 15.96 -16.17
C PRO A 10 6.83 16.40 -17.41
N ALA A 11 7.58 17.50 -17.30
CA ALA A 11 8.47 17.96 -18.38
C ALA A 11 9.60 16.96 -18.71
N ARG A 12 9.81 15.95 -17.87
CA ARG A 12 10.79 14.87 -18.03
C ARG A 12 10.15 13.53 -18.36
N ASP A 13 8.90 13.50 -18.84
CA ASP A 13 8.28 12.29 -19.37
C ASP A 13 9.04 11.75 -20.62
N SER A 14 9.98 12.53 -21.18
CA SER A 14 11.01 12.03 -22.10
C SER A 14 11.89 10.92 -21.52
N ALA A 15 12.01 10.82 -20.19
CA ALA A 15 12.67 9.71 -19.51
C ALA A 15 11.96 8.36 -19.79
N LEU A 16 10.64 8.35 -19.96
CA LEU A 16 9.90 7.13 -20.33
C LEU A 16 10.30 6.64 -21.72
N MET A 17 10.44 7.58 -22.66
CA MET A 17 10.90 7.28 -24.03
C MET A 17 12.36 6.84 -24.05
N GLN A 18 13.22 7.45 -23.23
CA GLN A 18 14.64 7.09 -23.15
C GLN A 18 14.86 5.73 -22.48
N LEU A 19 14.08 5.42 -21.45
CA LEU A 19 14.20 4.17 -20.69
C LEU A 19 13.36 3.02 -21.28
N GLY A 20 12.45 3.32 -22.21
CA GLY A 20 11.57 2.33 -22.83
C GLY A 20 10.70 1.59 -21.80
N LEU A 21 10.22 2.31 -20.77
CA LEU A 21 9.46 1.69 -19.69
C LEU A 21 8.12 1.17 -20.21
N ALA A 22 7.76 -0.05 -19.80
CA ALA A 22 6.51 -0.71 -20.10
C ALA A 22 5.70 -0.92 -18.80
N PRO A 23 4.38 -1.23 -18.89
CA PRO A 23 3.59 -1.56 -17.72
C PRO A 23 4.24 -2.65 -16.86
N ALA A 24 4.31 -2.40 -15.55
CA ALA A 24 4.98 -3.26 -14.60
C ALA A 24 4.09 -4.46 -14.21
N SER A 25 4.69 -5.64 -14.10
CA SER A 25 4.03 -6.80 -13.47
C SER A 25 4.03 -6.69 -11.94
N TYR A 26 5.10 -6.13 -11.37
CA TYR A 26 5.28 -5.90 -9.94
C TYR A 26 5.89 -4.52 -9.71
N VAL A 27 5.42 -3.82 -8.68
CA VAL A 27 5.96 -2.56 -8.19
C VAL A 27 6.28 -2.72 -6.72
N ASP A 28 7.54 -2.47 -6.37
CA ASP A 28 8.02 -2.43 -5.00
C ASP A 28 8.06 -0.97 -4.55
N VAL A 29 7.21 -0.60 -3.59
CA VAL A 29 7.20 0.75 -3.03
C VAL A 29 8.07 0.72 -1.77
N ASP A 30 9.28 1.22 -1.94
CA ASP A 30 10.28 1.40 -0.89
C ASP A 30 10.73 2.87 -0.94
N CYS A 31 9.89 3.74 -0.36
CA CYS A 31 10.06 5.19 -0.45
C CYS A 31 10.18 5.87 0.92
N ASP A 32 10.00 5.09 2.00
CA ASP A 32 9.94 5.45 3.43
C ASP A 32 8.85 6.51 3.77
N LEU A 33 8.93 7.66 3.10
CA LEU A 33 8.18 8.88 3.35
C LEU A 33 6.95 8.98 2.47
N TYR A 34 5.90 9.59 3.03
CA TYR A 34 4.67 9.92 2.32
C TYR A 34 4.92 10.74 1.04
N SER A 35 5.76 11.78 1.11
CA SER A 35 6.03 12.67 -0.04
C SER A 35 6.72 11.94 -1.19
N SER A 36 7.70 11.09 -0.88
CA SER A 36 8.37 10.27 -1.89
C SER A 36 7.39 9.25 -2.48
N SER A 37 6.61 8.59 -1.63
CA SER A 37 5.63 7.58 -2.06
C SER A 37 4.54 8.16 -2.96
N ILE A 38 4.01 9.34 -2.61
CA ILE A 38 2.94 9.97 -3.40
C ILE A 38 3.46 10.42 -4.77
N ASP A 39 4.65 11.00 -4.83
CA ASP A 39 5.25 11.44 -6.10
C ASP A 39 5.59 10.24 -7.01
N ALA A 40 6.15 9.17 -6.44
CA ALA A 40 6.48 7.95 -7.18
C ALA A 40 5.22 7.26 -7.71
N LEU A 41 4.22 7.04 -6.86
CA LEU A 41 2.99 6.38 -7.29
C LEU A 41 2.22 7.24 -8.31
N ASP A 42 2.15 8.55 -8.12
CA ASP A 42 1.51 9.45 -9.08
C ASP A 42 2.18 9.37 -10.45
N PHE A 43 3.52 9.37 -10.49
CA PHE A 43 4.28 9.14 -11.71
C PHE A 43 3.94 7.80 -12.38
N MET A 44 3.85 6.73 -11.60
CA MET A 44 3.56 5.39 -12.13
C MET A 44 2.13 5.29 -12.69
N PHE A 45 1.14 5.88 -12.02
CA PHE A 45 -0.25 5.89 -12.49
C PHE A 45 -0.45 6.80 -13.71
N ARG A 46 0.03 8.05 -13.66
CA ARG A 46 -0.16 9.02 -14.75
C ARG A 46 0.48 8.56 -16.07
N ASN A 47 1.53 7.75 -15.98
CA ASN A 47 2.25 7.21 -17.13
C ASN A 47 1.88 5.76 -17.48
N GLN A 48 0.79 5.24 -16.90
CA GLN A 48 0.26 3.90 -17.20
C GLN A 48 1.28 2.77 -16.97
N LEU A 49 2.20 2.96 -16.01
CA LEU A 49 3.14 1.92 -15.58
C LEU A 49 2.48 0.97 -14.58
N ILE A 50 1.47 1.43 -13.85
CA ILE A 50 0.56 0.58 -13.07
C ILE A 50 -0.74 0.43 -13.85
N VAL A 51 -1.10 -0.81 -14.15
CA VAL A 51 -2.31 -1.18 -14.92
C VAL A 51 -3.06 -2.32 -14.23
N PRO A 52 -4.31 -2.64 -14.62
CA PRO A 52 -4.98 -3.83 -14.14
C PRO A 52 -4.11 -5.08 -14.32
N GLY A 53 -3.95 -5.85 -13.24
CA GLY A 53 -3.05 -7.01 -13.15
C GLY A 53 -1.71 -6.73 -12.49
N THR A 54 -1.26 -5.46 -12.38
CA THR A 54 -0.04 -5.10 -11.66
C THR A 54 -0.18 -5.44 -10.16
N ILE A 55 0.85 -6.07 -9.58
CA ILE A 55 0.97 -6.26 -8.13
C ILE A 55 1.79 -5.11 -7.54
N VAL A 56 1.34 -4.53 -6.44
CA VAL A 56 2.02 -3.46 -5.70
C VAL A 56 2.32 -3.93 -4.28
N GLY A 57 3.58 -3.90 -3.90
CA GLY A 57 4.08 -4.17 -2.55
C GLY A 57 4.61 -2.92 -1.87
N TYR A 58 4.72 -2.97 -0.55
CA TYR A 58 5.13 -1.87 0.31
C TYR A 58 6.08 -2.41 1.39
N ASP A 59 7.25 -1.81 1.60
CA ASP A 59 8.18 -2.26 2.65
C ASP A 59 7.88 -1.58 3.99
N ASP A 60 7.43 -0.31 3.97
CA ASP A 60 7.40 0.56 5.15
C ASP A 60 5.99 0.87 5.70
N TRP A 61 5.00 0.13 5.22
CA TRP A 61 3.57 0.30 5.56
C TRP A 61 3.28 0.38 7.07
N TRP A 62 4.04 -0.36 7.89
CA TRP A 62 3.84 -0.48 9.33
C TRP A 62 4.85 0.27 10.19
N ILE A 63 5.89 0.86 9.60
CA ILE A 63 6.94 1.53 10.37
C ILE A 63 6.38 2.68 11.21
N LEU A 64 5.68 3.63 10.58
CA LEU A 64 5.12 4.78 11.30
C LEU A 64 3.97 4.40 12.26
N PRO A 65 2.99 3.56 11.89
CA PRO A 65 1.92 3.13 12.80
C PRO A 65 2.40 2.28 13.99
N CYS A 66 3.54 1.59 13.86
CA CYS A 66 4.13 0.83 14.95
C CYS A 66 5.15 1.64 15.76
N GLY A 67 5.70 2.71 15.19
CA GLY A 67 6.59 3.67 15.86
C GLY A 67 5.93 4.43 17.01
N ARG A 68 6.76 5.06 17.83
CA ARG A 68 6.33 5.80 19.02
C ARG A 68 5.41 6.95 18.61
N GLY A 69 4.23 7.06 19.22
CA GLY A 69 3.23 8.07 18.87
C GLY A 69 2.32 7.66 17.70
N GLY A 70 2.64 6.58 16.98
CA GLY A 70 1.79 6.05 15.90
C GLY A 70 0.76 5.03 16.37
N GLU A 71 0.67 4.74 17.67
CA GLU A 71 -0.12 3.62 18.21
C GLU A 71 -1.61 3.73 17.83
N GLU A 72 -2.16 4.93 17.82
CA GLU A 72 -3.56 5.21 17.46
C GLU A 72 -3.78 5.45 15.95
N LEU A 73 -2.72 5.54 15.16
CA LEU A 73 -2.82 5.79 13.72
C LEU A 73 -3.12 4.51 12.95
N SER A 74 -4.09 4.57 12.04
CA SER A 74 -4.22 3.60 10.97
C SER A 74 -3.04 3.72 9.99
N PRO A 75 -2.56 2.62 9.39
CA PRO A 75 -1.53 2.71 8.35
C PRO A 75 -1.96 3.53 7.13
N LEU A 76 -3.27 3.71 6.89
CA LEU A 76 -3.78 4.56 5.81
C LEU A 76 -3.67 6.07 6.12
N GLU A 77 -3.22 6.44 7.32
CA GLU A 77 -3.10 7.85 7.75
C GLU A 77 -1.69 8.42 7.62
N VAL A 78 -0.69 7.55 7.42
CA VAL A 78 0.73 7.92 7.40
C VAL A 78 1.52 7.20 6.31
N GLY A 79 2.69 7.76 5.97
CA GLY A 79 3.68 7.12 5.10
C GLY A 79 3.12 6.62 3.77
N GLU A 80 3.59 5.43 3.39
CA GLU A 80 3.17 4.72 2.18
C GLU A 80 1.68 4.37 2.15
N GLY A 81 1.11 3.93 3.27
CA GLY A 81 -0.31 3.55 3.34
C GLY A 81 -1.24 4.73 3.09
N ARG A 82 -0.87 5.94 3.52
CA ARG A 82 -1.59 7.16 3.14
C ARG A 82 -1.46 7.47 1.65
N ALA A 83 -0.27 7.36 1.09
CA ALA A 83 -0.08 7.60 -0.34
C ALA A 83 -0.92 6.62 -1.18
N HIS A 84 -0.93 5.35 -0.81
CA HIS A 84 -1.78 4.32 -1.39
C HIS A 84 -3.28 4.70 -1.34
N ALA A 85 -3.79 5.08 -0.17
CA ALA A 85 -5.19 5.48 -0.01
C ALA A 85 -5.57 6.73 -0.82
N GLU A 86 -4.62 7.63 -1.03
CA GLU A 86 -4.81 8.82 -1.87
C GLU A 86 -4.81 8.49 -3.36
N MET A 87 -3.86 7.67 -3.84
CA MET A 87 -3.80 7.24 -5.24
C MET A 87 -5.02 6.42 -5.64
N THR A 88 -5.49 5.57 -4.73
CA THR A 88 -6.76 4.84 -4.89
C THR A 88 -7.90 5.78 -5.30
N ARG A 89 -8.01 6.94 -4.64
CA ARG A 89 -9.08 7.91 -4.90
C ARG A 89 -8.76 8.78 -6.11
N ARG A 90 -7.52 9.23 -6.25
CA ARG A 90 -7.09 10.12 -7.35
C ARG A 90 -7.27 9.49 -8.72
N TYR A 91 -6.93 8.21 -8.85
CA TYR A 91 -7.02 7.46 -10.11
C TYR A 91 -8.20 6.48 -10.16
N ASP A 92 -9.06 6.50 -9.13
CA ASP A 92 -10.23 5.62 -9.02
C ASP A 92 -9.87 4.14 -9.22
N VAL A 93 -8.92 3.68 -8.39
CA VAL A 93 -8.31 2.35 -8.46
C VAL A 93 -9.03 1.39 -7.52
N GLU A 94 -9.33 0.20 -7.99
CA GLU A 94 -9.76 -0.93 -7.17
C GLU A 94 -8.58 -1.86 -6.90
N PHE A 95 -8.10 -1.88 -5.66
CA PHE A 95 -7.09 -2.79 -5.17
C PHE A 95 -7.69 -3.99 -4.46
N LEU A 96 -7.03 -5.13 -4.57
CA LEU A 96 -7.33 -6.34 -3.81
C LEU A 96 -6.10 -6.79 -3.03
N CYS A 97 -6.25 -6.94 -1.71
CA CYS A 97 -5.24 -7.55 -0.85
C CYS A 97 -5.02 -9.03 -1.20
N VAL A 98 -3.83 -9.39 -1.68
CA VAL A 98 -3.45 -10.77 -2.03
C VAL A 98 -2.53 -11.42 -1.00
N ALA A 99 -1.72 -10.63 -0.28
CA ALA A 99 -0.85 -11.14 0.77
C ALA A 99 -0.51 -10.06 1.81
N GLY A 100 0.06 -10.51 2.92
CA GLY A 100 0.51 -9.62 3.99
C GLY A 100 -0.62 -9.12 4.90
N PRO A 101 -0.30 -8.15 5.76
CA PRO A 101 -1.18 -7.61 6.79
C PRO A 101 -2.21 -6.61 6.23
N CYS A 102 -3.10 -7.05 5.34
CA CYS A 102 -4.24 -6.23 4.84
C CYS A 102 -5.60 -6.92 4.97
N LYS A 103 -5.65 -8.07 5.66
CA LYS A 103 -6.79 -9.01 5.75
C LYS A 103 -7.26 -9.47 4.38
N ARG A 104 -6.95 -10.73 4.04
CA ARG A 104 -7.41 -11.32 2.77
C ARG A 104 -8.93 -11.32 2.69
N ILE A 105 -9.43 -10.87 1.54
CA ILE A 105 -10.84 -11.05 1.18
C ILE A 105 -11.06 -12.55 0.95
N THR A 106 -12.05 -13.13 1.63
CA THR A 106 -12.36 -14.56 1.48
C THR A 106 -13.01 -14.84 0.13
N PRO A 107 -12.92 -16.08 -0.41
CA PRO A 107 -13.62 -16.46 -1.64
C PRO A 107 -15.14 -16.20 -1.60
N LYS A 108 -15.77 -16.20 -0.42
CA LYS A 108 -17.20 -15.86 -0.27
C LYS A 108 -17.49 -14.37 -0.48
N GLN A 109 -16.52 -13.50 -0.23
CA GLN A 109 -16.61 -12.08 -0.54
C GLN A 109 -16.27 -11.80 -2.03
N TRP A 110 -15.66 -12.76 -2.72
CA TRP A 110 -15.35 -12.72 -4.15
C TRP A 110 -16.58 -12.95 -5.04
N SER A 111 -17.59 -13.66 -4.55
CA SER A 111 -18.68 -14.22 -5.37
C SER A 111 -19.79 -13.24 -5.77
N ARG A 112 -19.49 -11.96 -6.05
CA ARG A 112 -20.45 -11.08 -6.75
C ARG A 112 -20.31 -11.27 -8.27
N GLU A 113 -21.45 -11.33 -8.94
CA GLU A 113 -21.77 -12.07 -10.18
C GLU A 113 -21.02 -11.71 -11.48
N ASP A 114 -20.12 -10.72 -11.50
CA ASP A 114 -19.66 -10.15 -12.79
C ASP A 114 -18.34 -10.70 -13.34
N GLU A 115 -17.56 -11.50 -12.59
CA GLU A 115 -16.27 -12.00 -13.09
C GLU A 115 -16.04 -13.46 -12.72
N LYS A 116 -16.00 -14.34 -13.74
CA LYS A 116 -15.48 -15.70 -13.59
C LYS A 116 -14.06 -15.60 -13.04
N PRO A 117 -13.71 -16.34 -11.97
CA PRO A 117 -12.35 -16.31 -11.45
C PRO A 117 -11.38 -16.69 -12.57
N VAL A 118 -10.42 -15.80 -12.85
CA VAL A 118 -9.17 -16.19 -13.53
C VAL A 118 -8.42 -17.03 -12.52
N TYR A 119 -8.81 -18.30 -12.45
CA TYR A 119 -8.16 -19.29 -11.63
C TYR A 119 -6.78 -19.49 -12.22
N TYR A 120 -5.77 -18.83 -11.66
CA TYR A 120 -4.41 -19.33 -11.79
C TYR A 120 -4.43 -20.66 -11.05
N PRO A 121 -4.35 -21.83 -11.73
CA PRO A 121 -4.26 -23.08 -11.00
C PRO A 121 -3.05 -22.93 -10.09
N ALA A 122 -3.29 -22.99 -8.78
CA ALA A 122 -2.23 -23.19 -7.82
C ALA A 122 -1.54 -24.47 -8.29
N ARG A 123 -0.42 -24.34 -9.01
CA ARG A 123 0.42 -25.49 -9.32
C ARG A 123 0.75 -26.06 -7.96
N SER A 124 0.26 -27.27 -7.73
CA SER A 124 0.60 -28.11 -6.58
C SER A 124 2.08 -28.50 -6.71
N SER A 125 3.00 -27.53 -6.66
CA SER A 125 4.36 -27.79 -6.24
C SER A 125 4.30 -27.83 -4.72
N ARG A 126 4.06 -29.04 -4.21
CA ARG A 126 4.39 -29.41 -2.84
C ARG A 126 5.90 -29.30 -2.70
N SER A 127 6.43 -28.08 -2.60
CA SER A 127 7.71 -27.81 -1.96
C SER A 127 7.38 -27.28 -0.57
N PRO A 128 7.52 -28.09 0.49
CA PRO A 128 7.30 -27.66 1.87
C PRO A 128 8.22 -26.50 2.31
N ASN A 129 9.19 -26.10 1.47
CA ASN A 129 10.28 -25.22 1.88
C ASN A 129 10.16 -23.77 1.42
N MET A 130 9.30 -23.42 0.45
CA MET A 130 9.20 -22.03 -0.01
C MET A 130 8.45 -21.13 0.99
N LEU A 131 7.42 -21.66 1.67
CA LEU A 131 6.75 -21.00 2.80
C LEU A 131 7.62 -20.94 4.07
N GLN A 132 8.63 -21.80 4.18
CA GLN A 132 9.57 -21.80 5.31
C GLN A 132 10.68 -20.74 5.12
N ALA A 133 11.09 -20.47 3.88
CA ALA A 133 12.12 -19.47 3.56
C ALA A 133 11.66 -18.00 3.83
N CYS A 134 10.36 -17.72 3.83
CA CYS A 134 9.85 -16.39 4.19
C CYS A 134 9.81 -16.11 5.71
N LYS A 135 10.14 -17.08 6.58
CA LYS A 135 9.94 -16.94 8.03
C LYS A 135 10.99 -16.07 8.74
N SER A 136 12.19 -15.87 8.18
CA SER A 136 13.31 -15.23 8.90
C SER A 136 13.71 -13.85 8.39
N VAL A 137 13.34 -13.45 7.16
CA VAL A 137 13.82 -12.18 6.57
C VAL A 137 12.68 -11.22 6.20
N HIS A 138 11.43 -11.69 6.12
CA HIS A 138 10.28 -10.88 5.68
C HIS A 138 9.19 -10.72 6.75
N GLN A 139 9.56 -10.53 8.02
CA GLN A 139 8.59 -10.10 9.05
C GLN A 139 8.15 -8.63 8.89
N TYR A 140 8.79 -7.90 7.98
CA TYR A 140 8.58 -6.47 7.72
C TYR A 140 7.68 -6.19 6.52
N PHE A 141 7.46 -7.17 5.64
CA PHE A 141 6.73 -6.92 4.40
C PHE A 141 5.33 -6.38 4.68
N GLY A 142 5.07 -5.18 4.14
CA GLY A 142 3.75 -4.61 4.08
C GLY A 142 2.81 -5.44 3.21
N PRO A 143 1.59 -4.95 3.04
CA PRO A 143 0.59 -5.64 2.23
C PRO A 143 1.00 -5.69 0.75
N LEU A 144 0.61 -6.78 0.07
CA LEU A 144 0.64 -6.88 -1.38
C LEU A 144 -0.77 -6.74 -1.91
N PHE A 145 -0.94 -5.86 -2.89
CA PHE A 145 -2.21 -5.65 -3.58
C PHE A 145 -2.10 -5.95 -5.06
N VAL A 146 -3.14 -6.48 -5.68
CA VAL A 146 -3.29 -6.49 -7.14
C VAL A 146 -4.24 -5.39 -7.55
N VAL A 147 -3.90 -4.67 -8.62
CA VAL A 147 -4.78 -3.68 -9.25
C VAL A 147 -5.84 -4.43 -10.06
N ARG A 148 -7.11 -4.32 -9.69
CA ARG A 148 -8.23 -4.94 -10.41
C ARG A 148 -8.77 -4.05 -11.51
N SER A 149 -8.97 -2.77 -11.22
CA SER A 149 -9.53 -1.82 -12.17
C SER A 149 -9.08 -0.38 -11.85
N ILE A 150 -9.16 0.50 -12.84
CA ILE A 150 -8.82 1.93 -12.77
C ILE A 150 -9.91 2.69 -13.53
N GLY A 151 -10.47 3.76 -12.97
CA GLY A 151 -11.43 4.65 -13.65
C GLY A 151 -12.83 4.08 -13.87
N ARG A 152 -13.30 3.17 -13.00
CA ARG A 152 -14.61 2.49 -13.11
C ARG A 152 -15.65 2.86 -12.04
N GLY A 153 -15.43 3.91 -11.28
CA GLY A 153 -16.24 4.35 -10.14
C GLY A 153 -16.23 3.35 -8.98
N ARG A 154 -15.14 2.60 -8.81
CA ARG A 154 -15.02 1.50 -7.84
C ARG A 154 -13.79 1.63 -6.94
N ALA A 155 -13.30 2.87 -6.74
CA ALA A 155 -12.18 3.18 -5.86
C ALA A 155 -12.25 2.40 -4.52
N ASN A 156 -11.27 1.52 -4.30
CA ASN A 156 -11.15 0.72 -3.09
C ASN A 156 -9.68 0.41 -2.83
N HIS A 157 -9.17 0.76 -1.67
CA HIS A 157 -7.75 0.59 -1.33
C HIS A 157 -7.39 -0.84 -0.89
N GLY A 158 -8.34 -1.78 -0.88
CA GLY A 158 -8.10 -3.20 -0.61
C GLY A 158 -7.67 -3.57 0.82
N PHE A 159 -7.30 -2.59 1.67
CA PHE A 159 -6.92 -2.78 3.06
C PHE A 159 -8.16 -2.94 3.97
N ALA A 160 -8.40 -4.14 4.50
CA ALA A 160 -9.65 -4.49 5.17
C ALA A 160 -9.46 -4.88 6.66
N MET A 161 -8.53 -4.26 7.37
CA MET A 161 -8.36 -4.47 8.81
C MET A 161 -9.20 -3.48 9.62
N SER A 162 -9.95 -3.99 10.59
CA SER A 162 -10.63 -3.14 11.58
C SER A 162 -9.64 -2.50 12.55
N THR A 163 -10.06 -1.47 13.30
CA THR A 163 -9.24 -0.90 14.37
C THR A 163 -8.76 -1.96 15.37
N ALA A 164 -9.64 -2.91 15.74
CA ALA A 164 -9.28 -4.01 16.61
C ALA A 164 -8.23 -4.96 15.97
N ASP A 165 -8.39 -5.30 14.69
CA ASP A 165 -7.43 -6.11 13.94
C ASP A 165 -6.05 -5.40 13.87
N ILE A 166 -6.04 -4.09 13.64
CA ILE A 166 -4.83 -3.26 13.60
C ILE A 166 -4.12 -3.31 14.97
N GLN A 167 -4.85 -3.06 16.07
CA GLN A 167 -4.25 -3.07 17.40
C GLN A 167 -3.74 -4.47 17.79
N HIS A 168 -4.48 -5.51 17.41
CA HIS A 168 -4.04 -6.89 17.58
C HIS A 168 -2.75 -7.17 16.79
N PHE A 169 -2.67 -6.74 15.54
CA PHE A 169 -1.45 -6.88 14.73
C PHE A 169 -0.27 -6.14 15.36
N LYS A 170 -0.42 -4.86 15.72
CA LYS A 170 0.63 -4.05 16.35
C LYS A 170 1.15 -4.66 17.65
N SER A 171 0.29 -5.29 18.44
CA SER A 171 0.66 -5.88 19.74
C SER A 171 1.28 -7.28 19.62
N THR A 172 0.99 -8.01 18.55
CA THR A 172 1.48 -9.40 18.37
C THR A 172 2.68 -9.50 17.43
N ASN A 173 2.74 -8.65 16.41
CA ASN A 173 3.78 -8.66 15.39
C ASN A 173 5.17 -8.30 15.95
N HIS A 174 6.18 -9.09 15.58
CA HIS A 174 7.54 -8.93 16.08
C HIS A 174 8.25 -7.67 15.54
N ALA A 175 8.07 -7.33 14.26
CA ALA A 175 8.61 -6.11 13.66
C ALA A 175 8.06 -4.86 14.36
N CYS A 176 6.75 -4.81 14.63
CA CYS A 176 6.14 -3.71 15.37
C CYS A 176 6.68 -3.58 16.80
N LYS A 177 6.94 -4.71 17.48
CA LYS A 177 7.61 -4.70 18.80
C LYS A 177 9.05 -4.16 18.69
N GLN A 178 9.76 -4.51 17.62
CA GLN A 178 11.14 -4.08 17.40
C GLN A 178 11.23 -2.56 17.15
N VAL A 179 10.39 -2.02 16.25
CA VAL A 179 10.33 -0.58 15.96
C VAL A 179 10.09 0.24 17.24
N ARG A 180 9.23 -0.25 18.15
CA ARG A 180 8.99 0.39 19.46
C ARG A 180 10.21 0.37 20.37
N LYS A 181 10.93 -0.74 20.42
CA LYS A 181 12.14 -0.89 21.26
C LYS A 181 13.25 0.04 20.80
N ASP A 182 13.43 0.17 19.49
CA ASP A 182 14.51 0.96 18.92
C ASP A 182 14.32 2.46 19.21
N GLY A 183 13.08 2.92 19.40
CA GLY A 183 12.76 4.27 19.89
C GLY A 183 13.20 5.43 18.99
N LYS A 184 13.86 5.12 17.86
CA LYS A 184 14.42 6.08 16.89
C LYS A 184 13.39 6.66 15.94
N LEU A 185 12.29 5.94 15.72
CA LEU A 185 11.21 6.35 14.82
C LEU A 185 9.98 6.70 15.65
N GLY A 186 9.79 8.00 15.88
CA GLY A 186 8.71 8.53 16.69
C GLY A 186 8.03 9.74 16.05
N LEU A 187 6.70 9.77 16.12
CA LEU A 187 5.87 10.91 15.77
C LEU A 187 5.60 11.73 17.03
N SER A 188 5.80 13.04 16.93
CA SER A 188 5.34 13.99 17.95
C SER A 188 3.81 14.08 17.96
N ARG A 189 3.21 14.47 19.10
CA ARG A 189 1.75 14.71 19.21
C ARG A 189 1.21 15.64 18.11
N ARG A 190 2.01 16.64 17.71
CA ARG A 190 1.66 17.54 16.60
C ARG A 190 1.60 16.81 15.25
N GLN A 191 2.55 15.89 14.99
CA GLN A 191 2.54 15.08 13.76
C GLN A 191 1.34 14.13 13.73
N VAL A 192 1.00 13.50 14.85
CA VAL A 192 -0.18 12.62 14.98
C VAL A 192 -1.47 13.39 14.70
N ALA A 193 -1.65 14.55 15.33
CA ALA A 193 -2.82 15.39 15.11
C ALA A 193 -2.94 15.84 13.64
N ARG A 194 -1.81 16.15 12.98
CA ARG A 194 -1.78 16.48 11.54
C ARG A 194 -2.15 15.28 10.67
N ALA A 195 -1.71 14.07 11.02
CA ALA A 195 -2.05 12.85 10.28
C ALA A 195 -3.57 12.60 10.29
N HIS A 196 -4.19 12.62 11.48
CA HIS A 196 -5.65 12.49 11.61
C HIS A 196 -6.41 13.59 10.87
N ALA A 197 -5.99 14.85 11.00
CA ALA A 197 -6.64 15.97 10.31
C ALA A 197 -6.59 15.80 8.79
N ALA A 198 -5.42 15.42 8.25
CA ALA A 198 -5.25 15.19 6.82
C ALA A 198 -6.09 14.01 6.31
N TYR A 199 -6.14 12.91 7.07
CA TYR A 199 -6.95 11.74 6.72
C TYR A 199 -8.45 12.04 6.73
N ASN A 200 -8.93 12.76 7.75
CA ASN A 200 -10.34 13.14 7.85
C ASN A 200 -10.76 14.10 6.74
N GLN A 201 -9.90 15.04 6.33
CA GLN A 201 -10.16 15.88 5.16
C GLN A 201 -10.31 15.04 3.88
N THR A 202 -9.49 14.01 3.75
CA THR A 202 -9.51 13.13 2.58
C THR A 202 -10.72 12.19 2.54
N LEU A 203 -11.24 11.75 3.69
CA LEU A 203 -12.49 10.98 3.77
C LEU A 203 -13.76 11.84 3.68
N GLY A 204 -13.74 13.04 4.26
CA GLY A 204 -14.91 13.93 4.38
C GLY A 204 -15.35 14.58 3.07
N GLY A 205 -14.45 14.71 2.08
CA GLY A 205 -14.77 15.29 0.77
C GLY A 205 -15.71 14.46 -0.11
N SER A 206 -15.93 13.18 0.21
CA SER A 206 -16.72 12.27 -0.62
C SER A 206 -18.21 12.20 -0.28
N ARG A 207 -18.71 12.97 0.71
CA ARG A 207 -20.14 12.96 1.14
C ARG A 207 -20.98 14.15 0.65
N ARG A 208 -20.49 14.95 -0.29
CA ARG A 208 -21.25 16.03 -0.93
C ARG A 208 -21.28 15.87 -2.45
N GLN A 209 -21.97 14.86 -2.95
CA GLN A 209 -22.53 14.79 -4.30
C GLN A 209 -23.84 14.04 -4.24
#